data_AF-A0A4S3LF54-F1
#
_entry.id   AF-A0A4S3LF54-F1
#
_cell.length_a   1.000
_cell.length_b   1.000
_cell.length_c   1.000
_cell.angle_alpha   90.00
_cell.angle_beta   90.00
_cell.angle_gamma   90.00
#
_symmetry.space_group_name_H-M   'P 1'
#
loop_
_entity.id
_entity.type
_entity.pdbx_description
1 polymer ?
#
loop_
_entity_poly.entity_id
_entity_poly.type
_entity_poly.pdbx_seq_one_letter_code
_entity_poly.pdbx_strand_id
1 'polypeptide(L)'
;EKQRTEFTGHRRYFDVHYYLEGAEEIEFAAKSALHCVAPYDDETDREFFSGQGETVKVNKGSVIIFENHEACRFRPEKDVRKVILQVTIEESYFVNK
;
A
#
# COMPACT_ATOMS: atom_id res chain seq x y z
N GLU A 1 -5.06 -4.96 -8.36
CA GLU A 1 -4.65 -5.88 -7.26
C GLU A 1 -5.81 -6.79 -6.88
N LYS A 2 -5.57 -7.85 -6.10
CA LYS A 2 -6.66 -8.69 -5.58
C LYS A 2 -7.16 -8.09 -4.26
N GLN A 3 -8.46 -8.19 -4.01
CA GLN A 3 -9.03 -7.84 -2.71
C GLN A 3 -8.40 -8.72 -1.62
N ARG A 4 -7.87 -8.09 -0.56
CA ARG A 4 -7.26 -8.76 0.60
C ARG A 4 -8.02 -8.41 1.87
N THR A 5 -7.99 -9.34 2.83
CA THR A 5 -8.59 -9.13 4.15
C THR A 5 -7.63 -8.39 5.06
N GLU A 6 -6.33 -8.69 4.98
CA GLU A 6 -5.28 -8.09 5.80
C GLU A 6 -4.81 -6.76 5.22
N PHE A 7 -4.40 -5.86 6.11
CA PHE A 7 -3.60 -4.69 5.73
C PHE A 7 -2.18 -5.13 5.43
N THR A 8 -1.58 -4.54 4.40
CA THR A 8 -0.18 -4.74 4.01
C THR A 8 0.59 -3.48 4.35
N GLY A 9 1.73 -3.64 5.02
CA GLY A 9 2.67 -2.56 5.29
C GLY A 9 4.06 -2.87 4.75
N HIS A 10 4.83 -1.82 4.47
CA HIS A 10 6.18 -1.88 3.89
C HIS A 10 7.20 -1.18 4.78
N ARG A 11 8.48 -1.57 4.75
CA ARG A 11 9.55 -0.93 5.55
C ARG A 11 10.66 -0.33 4.72
N ARG A 12 11.00 -0.90 3.55
CA ARG A 12 12.08 -0.42 2.68
C ARG A 12 11.59 0.53 1.59
N TYR A 13 10.35 0.33 1.13
CA TYR A 13 9.75 1.14 0.08
C TYR A 13 8.46 1.79 0.58
N PHE A 14 8.23 3.04 0.22
CA PHE A 14 6.90 3.63 0.27
C PHE A 14 6.30 3.59 -1.14
N ASP A 15 4.98 3.44 -1.22
CA ASP A 15 4.30 3.28 -2.49
C ASP A 15 3.60 4.58 -2.90
N VAL A 16 3.76 4.96 -4.17
CA VAL A 16 2.99 6.04 -4.80
C VAL A 16 2.06 5.42 -5.85
N HIS A 17 0.76 5.55 -5.62
CA HIS A 17 -0.29 5.06 -6.48
C HIS A 17 -0.86 6.19 -7.32
N TYR A 18 -0.72 6.12 -8.64
CA TYR A 18 -1.36 7.06 -9.57
C TYR A 18 -2.47 6.37 -10.38
N TYR A 19 -3.71 6.80 -10.19
CA TYR A 19 -4.89 6.18 -10.77
C TYR A 19 -5.16 6.71 -12.19
N LEU A 20 -5.01 5.84 -13.19
CA LEU A 20 -5.21 6.14 -14.61
C LEU A 20 -6.67 5.97 -15.04
N GLU A 21 -7.38 5.02 -14.45
CA GLU A 21 -8.77 4.69 -14.74
C GLU A 21 -9.44 3.98 -13.56
N GLY A 22 -10.77 4.08 -13.49
CA GLY A 22 -11.59 3.44 -12.48
C GLY A 22 -11.57 4.16 -11.13
N ALA A 23 -12.11 3.48 -10.13
CA ALA A 23 -12.11 3.91 -8.74
C ALA A 23 -11.80 2.73 -7.81
N GLU A 24 -11.18 3.01 -6.68
CA GLU A 24 -10.81 2.03 -5.68
C GLU A 24 -11.16 2.56 -4.30
N GLU A 25 -11.70 1.69 -3.45
CA GLU A 25 -11.82 1.98 -2.03
C GLU A 25 -10.57 1.45 -1.33
N ILE A 26 -9.92 2.31 -0.57
CA ILE A 26 -8.71 2.01 0.19
C ILE A 26 -9.08 2.14 1.66
N GLU A 27 -8.67 1.18 2.46
CA GLU A 27 -8.66 1.32 3.91
C GLU A 27 -7.21 1.36 4.40
N PHE A 28 -6.89 2.34 5.23
CA PHE A 28 -5.54 2.56 5.73
C PHE A 28 -5.53 2.92 7.21
N ALA A 29 -4.45 2.59 7.91
CA ALA A 29 -4.22 2.99 9.29
C ALA A 29 -2.73 3.00 9.63
N ALA A 30 -2.37 3.72 10.69
CA ALA A 30 -1.05 3.60 11.29
C ALA A 30 -0.83 2.16 11.78
N LYS A 31 0.34 1.57 11.47
CA LYS A 31 0.70 0.20 11.90
C LYS A 31 0.60 0.02 13.41
N SER A 32 0.93 1.06 14.17
CA SER A 32 0.86 1.07 15.64
C SER A 32 -0.57 0.91 16.20
N ALA A 33 -1.60 1.17 15.38
CA ALA A 33 -3.00 1.01 15.75
C ALA A 33 -3.59 -0.35 15.32
N LEU A 34 -2.80 -1.19 14.63
CA LEU A 34 -3.24 -2.48 14.10
C LEU A 34 -2.60 -3.65 14.83
N HIS A 35 -3.17 -4.85 14.66
CA HIS A 35 -2.62 -6.08 15.21
C HIS A 35 -1.79 -6.81 14.14
N CYS A 36 -0.50 -7.02 14.39
CA CYS A 36 0.38 -7.77 13.50
C CYS A 36 -0.02 -9.25 13.46
N VAL A 37 -0.42 -9.75 12.29
CA VAL A 37 -0.82 -11.15 12.07
C VAL A 37 0.22 -11.96 11.32
N ALA A 38 1.13 -11.30 10.59
CA ALA A 38 2.32 -11.93 10.03
C ALA A 38 3.51 -10.96 10.16
N PRO A 39 4.65 -11.44 10.68
CA PRO A 39 5.83 -10.61 10.84
C PRO A 39 6.38 -10.16 9.48
N TYR A 40 7.25 -9.16 9.53
CA TYR A 40 7.94 -8.64 8.36
C TYR A 40 8.77 -9.72 7.64
N ASP A 41 8.61 -9.77 6.32
CA ASP A 41 9.37 -10.60 5.39
C ASP A 41 10.30 -9.73 4.53
N ASP A 42 11.60 -10.00 4.65
CA ASP A 42 12.66 -9.23 4.01
C ASP A 42 12.72 -9.41 2.49
N GLU A 43 12.32 -10.59 2.00
CA GLU A 43 12.33 -10.90 0.56
C GLU A 43 11.23 -10.15 -0.18
N THR A 44 10.10 -9.93 0.50
CA THR A 44 8.90 -9.34 -0.11
C THR A 44 8.62 -7.91 0.34
N ASP A 45 9.39 -7.37 1.29
CA ASP A 45 9.18 -6.09 1.99
C ASP A 45 7.75 -5.96 2.53
N ARG A 46 7.21 -7.03 3.13
CA ARG A 46 5.80 -7.04 3.59
C ARG A 46 5.65 -7.51 5.02
N GLU A 47 4.72 -6.87 5.72
CA GLU A 47 4.13 -7.32 6.97
C GLU A 47 2.60 -7.21 6.86
N PHE A 48 1.90 -8.10 7.56
CA PHE A 48 0.45 -8.16 7.49
C PHE A 48 -0.20 -7.86 8.83
N PHE A 49 -1.30 -7.11 8.80
CA PHE A 49 -2.04 -6.70 9.98
C PHE A 49 -3.54 -6.94 9.84
N SER A 50 -4.21 -7.10 10.99
CA SER A 50 -5.67 -7.06 11.12
C SER A 50 -6.09 -5.86 11.96
N GLY A 51 -7.34 -5.43 11.79
CA GLY A 51 -7.91 -4.28 12.47
C GLY A 51 -8.89 -3.50 11.59
N GLN A 52 -9.08 -2.24 11.93
CA GLN A 52 -9.93 -1.28 11.22
C GLN A 52 -9.12 -0.01 10.97
N GLY A 53 -9.38 0.63 9.83
CA GLY A 53 -8.75 1.87 9.43
C GLY A 53 -9.74 2.92 8.96
N GLU A 54 -9.21 4.03 8.49
CA GLU A 54 -9.98 5.02 7.73
C GLU A 54 -10.15 4.53 6.30
N THR A 55 -11.33 4.77 5.73
CA THR A 55 -11.65 4.41 4.35
C THR A 55 -11.77 5.65 3.48
N VAL A 56 -11.09 5.62 2.33
CA VAL A 56 -11.17 6.67 1.31
C VAL A 56 -11.50 6.06 -0.05
N LYS A 57 -12.37 6.74 -0.80
CA LYS A 57 -12.62 6.43 -2.20
C LYS A 57 -11.72 7.28 -3.08
N VAL A 58 -10.95 6.64 -3.95
CA VAL A 58 -10.04 7.30 -4.88
C VAL A 58 -10.44 7.00 -6.31
N ASN A 59 -10.29 8.00 -7.18
CA ASN A 59 -10.69 7.92 -8.59
C ASN A 59 -9.54 8.29 -9.52
N LYS A 60 -9.74 8.07 -10.81
CA LYS A 60 -8.86 8.56 -11.88
C LYS A 60 -8.34 9.99 -11.61
N GLY A 61 -7.04 10.17 -11.78
CA GLY A 61 -6.32 11.42 -11.53
C GLY A 61 -5.79 11.58 -10.11
N SER A 62 -6.20 10.72 -9.17
CA SER A 62 -5.70 10.77 -7.79
C SER A 62 -4.28 10.23 -7.70
N VAL A 63 -3.48 10.85 -6.83
CA VAL A 63 -2.18 10.35 -6.36
C VAL A 63 -2.31 10.06 -4.88
N ILE A 64 -1.99 8.83 -4.47
CA ILE A 64 -1.97 8.41 -3.07
C ILE A 64 -0.56 7.95 -2.73
N ILE A 65 -0.08 8.36 -1.57
CA ILE A 65 1.22 7.96 -1.03
C ILE A 65 0.93 7.16 0.23
N PHE A 66 1.49 5.96 0.33
CA PHE A 66 1.42 5.13 1.54
C PHE A 66 2.77 5.13 2.22
N GLU A 67 2.83 5.78 3.38
CA GLU A 67 4.07 5.92 4.14
C GLU A 67 4.46 4.62 4.86
N ASN A 68 5.75 4.45 5.17
CA ASN A 68 6.25 3.22 5.81
C ASN A 68 5.70 2.96 7.21
N HIS A 69 5.08 3.93 7.85
CA HIS A 69 4.43 3.77 9.16
C HIS A 69 2.94 3.39 9.04
N GLU A 70 2.41 3.32 7.82
CA GLU A 70 1.03 2.99 7.52
C GLU A 70 0.94 1.57 6.95
N ALA A 71 -0.24 0.97 7.08
CA ALA A 71 -0.61 -0.23 6.34
C ALA A 71 -1.94 0.02 5.65
N CYS A 72 -2.15 -0.59 4.49
CA CYS A 72 -3.35 -0.41 3.67
C CYS A 72 -3.89 -1.73 3.13
N ARG A 73 -5.19 -1.76 2.82
CA ARG A 73 -5.82 -2.82 2.02
C ARG A 73 -6.73 -2.22 0.96
N PHE A 74 -6.79 -2.90 -0.17
CA PHE A 74 -7.45 -2.41 -1.37
C PHE A 74 -8.74 -3.19 -1.66
N ARG A 75 -9.78 -2.45 -2.04
CA ARG A 75 -11.05 -2.97 -2.56
C ARG A 75 -11.31 -2.34 -3.94
N PRO A 76 -10.63 -2.82 -5.00
CA PRO A 76 -10.81 -2.27 -6.34
C PRO A 76 -12.22 -2.52 -6.88
N GLU A 77 -12.79 -1.52 -7.55
CA GLU A 77 -13.94 -1.73 -8.43
C GLU A 77 -13.50 -2.48 -9.71
N LYS A 78 -14.43 -2.72 -10.64
CA LYS A 78 -14.06 -3.30 -11.94
C LYS A 78 -13.21 -2.31 -12.74
N ASP A 79 -12.23 -2.85 -13.46
CA ASP A 79 -11.43 -2.15 -14.47
C ASP A 79 -10.57 -0.97 -13.95
N VAL A 80 -10.08 -1.06 -12.71
CA VAL A 80 -9.10 -0.10 -12.17
C VAL A 80 -7.75 -0.27 -12.85
N ARG A 81 -7.21 0.83 -13.39
CA ARG A 81 -5.82 0.90 -13.89
C ARG A 81 -5.06 1.95 -13.10
N LYS A 82 -3.90 1.59 -12.57
CA LYS A 82 -3.01 2.47 -11.82
C LYS A 82 -1.55 2.14 -12.08
N VAL A 83 -0.69 3.14 -11.91
CA VAL A 83 0.77 2.97 -11.82
C VAL A 83 1.12 2.95 -10.33
N ILE A 84 1.98 2.01 -9.94
CA ILE A 84 2.54 1.95 -8.58
C ILE A 84 4.04 2.18 -8.72
N LEU A 85 4.55 3.19 -8.04
CA LEU A 85 5.97 3.45 -7.92
C LEU A 85 6.40 3.03 -6.51
N GLN A 86 7.31 2.08 -6.42
CA GLN A 86 7.93 1.69 -5.16
C GLN A 86 9.20 2.51 -4.98
N VAL A 87 9.21 3.40 -4.00
CA VAL A 87 10.30 4.34 -3.78
C VAL A 87 11.07 3.92 -2.55
N THR A 88 12.35 3.59 -2.71
CA THR A 88 13.20 3.17 -1.59
C THR A 88 13.52 4.34 -0.68
N ILE A 89 13.50 4.10 0.63
CA ILE A 89 14.03 5.02 1.65
C ILE A 89 15.47 4.67 2.06
N GLU A 90 16.05 3.62 1.47
CA GLU A 90 17.42 3.22 1.73
C GLU A 90 18.39 4.20 1.05
N GLU A 91 19.43 4.61 1.76
CA GLU A 91 20.43 5.58 1.26
C GLU A 91 21.30 5.06 0.09
N SER A 92 21.12 3.79 -0.30
CA SER A 92 21.85 3.15 -1.40
C SER A 92 21.08 3.22 -2.71
N TYR A 93 21.59 4.03 -3.64
CA TYR A 93 21.15 4.03 -5.04
C TYR A 93 21.41 2.66 -5.67
N PHE A 94 20.34 1.95 -6.05
CA PHE A 94 20.47 0.82 -6.97
C PHE A 94 20.71 1.37 -8.38
N VAL A 95 21.89 1.09 -8.93
CA VAL A 95 22.14 1.30 -10.36
C VAL A 95 21.20 0.33 -11.09
N ASN A 96 20.14 0.83 -11.72
CA ASN A 96 19.31 0.01 -12.59
C ASN A 96 20.22 -0.71 -13.60
N LYS A 97 20.19 -2.05 -13.62
CA LYS A 97 20.72 -2.85 -14.72
C LYS A 97 19.70 -2.93 -15.84
#